data_AF-A0A455U2W2-F1
#
_entry.id   AF-A0A455U2W2-F1
#
_cell.length_a   1.000
_cell.length_b   1.000
_cell.length_c   1.000
_cell.angle_alpha   90.00
_cell.angle_beta   90.00
_cell.angle_gamma   90.00
#
_symmetry.space_group_name_H-M   'P 1'
#
loop_
_entity.id
_entity.type
_entity.pdbx_description
1 polymer ?
#
loop_
_entity_poly.entity_id
_entity_poly.type
_entity_poly.pdbx_seq_one_letter_code
_entity_poly.pdbx_strand_id
1 'polypeptide(L)'
;MLSRFKIGTRLALAFGLVSLFLLGTLIAGVMGITVTKNTAQRTLNTDVALASNAAEIQRLSLQARRFEKDIFINIDSPERVVDYQQRWVATVEEIQTTFELGGSFLNKIA
;
A
#
# COMPACT_ATOMS: atom_id res chain seq x y z
N MET A 1 51.94 19.35 12.40
CA MET A 1 51.49 20.41 13.34
C MET A 1 50.86 19.89 14.65
N LEU A 2 50.78 18.57 14.91
CA LEU A 2 50.26 18.01 16.18
C LEU A 2 51.35 17.54 17.17
N SER A 3 52.64 17.78 16.87
CA SER A 3 53.77 17.26 17.64
C SER A 3 54.03 17.96 18.98
N ARG A 4 53.28 19.03 19.28
CA ARG A 4 53.39 19.77 20.55
C ARG A 4 52.51 19.20 21.68
N PHE A 5 51.66 18.22 21.38
CA PHE A 5 50.75 17.61 22.35
C PHE A 5 51.31 16.31 22.93
N LYS A 6 51.03 16.07 24.22
CA LYS A 6 51.41 14.83 24.92
C LYS A 6 50.82 13.62 24.19
N ILE A 7 51.51 12.48 24.24
CA ILE A 7 51.12 11.23 23.55
C ILE A 7 49.67 10.83 23.87
N GLY A 8 49.24 11.02 25.12
CA GLY A 8 47.87 10.72 25.57
C GLY A 8 46.81 11.61 24.95
N THR A 9 47.10 12.89 24.72
CA THR A 9 46.18 13.80 24.02
C THR A 9 45.99 13.39 22.57
N ARG A 10 47.06 12.95 21.88
CA ARG A 10 46.98 12.47 20.50
C ARG A 10 46.16 11.19 20.39
N LEU A 11 46.31 10.28 21.35
CA LEU A 11 45.56 9.03 21.41
C LEU A 11 44.07 9.29 21.71
N ALA A 12 43.78 10.15 22.69
CA ALA A 12 42.40 10.53 23.01
C ALA A 12 41.69 11.22 21.84
N LEU A 13 42.40 12.07 21.07
CA LEU A 13 41.86 12.71 19.87
C LEU A 13 41.51 11.68 18.79
N ALA A 14 42.39 10.71 18.54
CA ALA A 14 42.14 9.65 17.57
C ALA A 14 40.95 8.77 17.98
N PHE A 15 40.89 8.34 19.25
CA PHE A 15 39.76 7.57 19.77
C PHE A 15 38.44 8.37 19.78
N GLY A 16 38.49 9.65 20.15
CA GLY A 16 37.33 10.53 20.11
C GLY A 16 36.78 10.71 18.70
N LEU A 17 37.66 10.89 17.71
CA LEU A 17 37.28 11.01 16.30
C LEU A 17 36.63 9.72 15.78
N VAL A 18 37.22 8.55 16.07
CA VAL A 18 36.66 7.25 15.67
C VAL A 18 35.30 7.01 16.33
N SER A 19 35.18 7.34 17.62
CA SER A 19 33.92 7.20 18.36
C SER A 19 32.82 8.13 17.82
N LEU A 20 33.19 9.36 17.44
CA LEU A 20 32.28 10.30 16.77
C LEU A 20 31.77 9.72 15.43
N PHE A 21 32.67 9.16 14.61
CA PHE A 21 32.26 8.54 13.35
C PHE A 21 31.35 7.33 13.58
N LEU A 22 31.65 6.48 14.57
CA LEU A 22 30.78 5.36 14.93
C LEU A 22 29.38 5.84 15.33
N LEU A 23 29.28 6.85 16.19
CA LEU A 23 27.99 7.45 16.58
C LEU A 23 27.24 8.03 15.37
N GLY A 24 27.95 8.71 14.47
CA GLY A 24 27.39 9.23 13.23
C GLY A 24 26.80 8.11 12.36
N THR A 25 27.53 7.02 12.16
CA THR A 25 27.05 5.87 11.37
C THR A 25 25.88 5.14 12.04
N LEU A 26 25.86 5.05 13.37
CA LEU A 26 24.74 4.47 14.13
C LEU A 26 23.47 5.29 13.94
N ILE A 27 23.54 6.62 14.09
CA ILE A 27 22.41 7.53 13.92
C ILE A 27 21.90 7.46 12.47
N ALA A 28 22.79 7.50 11.48
CA ALA A 28 22.43 7.36 10.07
C ALA A 28 21.77 6.00 9.77
N GLY A 29 22.29 4.91 10.35
CA GLY A 29 21.72 3.57 10.21
C GLY A 29 20.31 3.46 10.79
N VAL A 30 20.09 3.96 12.01
CA VAL A 30 18.77 3.95 12.67
C VAL A 30 17.76 4.80 11.89
N MET A 31 18.16 5.99 11.43
CA MET A 31 17.29 6.84 10.60
C MET A 31 16.98 6.18 9.26
N GLY A 32 17.97 5.58 8.59
CA GLY A 32 17.79 4.87 7.32
C GLY A 32 16.80 3.70 7.43
N ILE A 33 16.90 2.90 8.50
CA ILE A 33 15.97 1.80 8.77
C ILE A 33 14.55 2.33 9.03
N THR A 34 14.43 3.41 9.81
CA THR A 34 13.12 4.00 10.14
C THR A 34 12.43 4.59 8.91
N VAL A 35 13.16 5.28 8.05
CA VAL A 35 12.63 5.84 6.78
C VAL A 35 12.23 4.72 5.82
N THR A 36 13.04 3.68 5.69
CA THR A 36 12.74 2.52 4.82
C THR A 36 11.48 1.79 5.31
N LYS A 37 11.36 1.55 6.62
CA LYS A 37 10.18 0.95 7.22
C LYS A 37 8.92 1.79 6.99
N ASN A 38 9.00 3.11 7.18
CA ASN A 38 7.86 4.00 6.99
C ASN A 38 7.44 4.09 5.51
N THR A 39 8.40 4.03 4.58
CA THR A 39 8.14 4.05 3.14
C THR A 39 7.50 2.74 2.70
N ALA A 40 8.05 1.59 3.10
CA ALA A 40 7.46 0.28 2.81
C ALA A 40 6.05 0.14 3.39
N GLN A 41 5.81 0.63 4.62
CA GLN A 41 4.50 0.58 5.25
C GLN A 41 3.47 1.48 4.55
N ARG A 42 3.88 2.63 3.99
CA ARG A 42 3.01 3.48 3.16
C ARG A 42 2.67 2.80 1.84
N THR A 43 3.67 2.33 1.10
CA THR A 43 3.46 1.66 -0.20
C THR A 43 2.60 0.41 -0.07
N LEU A 44 2.84 -0.43 0.94
CA LEU A 44 2.09 -1.68 1.12
C LEU A 44 0.65 -1.45 1.57
N ASN A 45 0.37 -0.48 2.45
CA ASN A 45 -0.99 -0.32 2.97
C ASN A 45 -1.87 0.54 2.08
N THR A 46 -1.27 1.36 1.22
CA THR A 46 -1.99 2.36 0.46
C THR A 46 -2.06 1.98 -1.00
N ASP A 47 -0.90 1.81 -1.65
CA ASP A 47 -0.85 1.60 -3.10
C ASP A 47 -1.33 0.20 -3.47
N VAL A 48 -0.94 -0.82 -2.69
CA VAL A 48 -1.41 -2.20 -2.91
C VAL A 48 -2.89 -2.36 -2.59
N ALA A 49 -3.39 -1.69 -1.54
CA ALA A 49 -4.80 -1.74 -1.18
C ALA A 49 -5.69 -1.07 -2.25
N LEU A 50 -5.27 0.08 -2.78
CA LEU A 50 -5.96 0.76 -3.88
C LEU A 50 -5.90 -0.05 -5.18
N ALA A 51 -4.74 -0.62 -5.53
CA ALA A 51 -4.60 -1.44 -6.73
C ALA A 51 -5.48 -2.70 -6.65
N SER A 52 -5.52 -3.37 -5.48
CA SER A 52 -6.38 -4.52 -5.24
C SER A 52 -7.87 -4.15 -5.35
N ASN A 53 -8.26 -3.03 -4.74
CA ASN A 53 -9.63 -2.51 -4.82
C ASN A 53 -10.06 -2.21 -6.26
N ALA A 54 -9.20 -1.55 -7.05
CA ALA A 54 -9.46 -1.29 -8.47
C ALA A 54 -9.57 -2.58 -9.30
N ALA A 55 -8.71 -3.57 -9.04
CA ALA A 55 -8.79 -4.87 -9.70
C ALA A 55 -10.10 -5.60 -9.37
N GLU A 56 -10.58 -5.49 -8.13
CA GLU A 56 -11.84 -6.08 -7.71
C GLU A 56 -13.04 -5.40 -8.39
N ILE A 57 -13.06 -4.06 -8.47
CA ILE A 57 -14.07 -3.33 -9.23
C ILE A 57 -14.10 -3.78 -10.69
N GLN A 58 -12.94 -3.96 -11.32
CA GLN A 58 -12.85 -4.45 -12.69
C GLN A 58 -13.43 -5.87 -12.82
N ARG A 59 -13.10 -6.77 -11.88
CA ARG A 59 -13.62 -8.14 -11.84
C ARG A 59 -15.15 -8.15 -11.72
N LEU A 60 -15.70 -7.38 -10.78
CA LEU A 60 -17.14 -7.27 -10.56
C LEU A 60 -17.84 -6.65 -11.77
N SER A 61 -17.24 -5.63 -12.41
CA SER A 61 -17.80 -5.02 -13.62
C SER A 61 -17.94 -6.01 -14.78
N LEU A 62 -16.95 -6.89 -14.96
CA LEU A 62 -17.02 -7.97 -15.96
C LEU A 62 -18.11 -9.00 -15.60
N GLN A 63 -18.27 -9.29 -14.31
CA GLN A 63 -19.29 -10.20 -13.81
C GLN A 63 -20.71 -9.63 -13.99
N ALA A 64 -20.93 -8.35 -13.69
CA ALA A 64 -22.18 -7.65 -13.95
C ALA A 64 -22.52 -7.70 -15.45
N ARG A 65 -21.55 -7.38 -16.33
CA ARG A 65 -21.75 -7.47 -17.79
C ARG A 65 -22.08 -8.90 -18.24
N ARG A 66 -21.53 -9.92 -17.60
CA ARG A 66 -21.87 -11.31 -17.88
C ARG A 66 -23.33 -11.61 -17.51
N PHE A 67 -23.77 -11.23 -16.32
CA PHE A 67 -25.15 -11.43 -15.89
C PHE A 67 -26.14 -10.68 -16.76
N GLU A 68 -25.83 -9.45 -17.14
CA GLU A 68 -26.63 -8.69 -18.11
C GLU A 68 -26.82 -9.48 -19.41
N LYS A 69 -25.74 -10.03 -19.98
CA LYS A 69 -25.84 -10.89 -21.17
C LYS A 69 -26.64 -12.16 -20.90
N ASP A 70 -26.44 -12.80 -19.75
CA ASP A 70 -27.14 -14.03 -19.39
C ASP A 70 -28.67 -13.79 -19.27
N ILE A 71 -29.11 -12.59 -18.85
CA ILE A 71 -30.54 -12.21 -18.88
C ILE A 71 -31.06 -12.25 -20.33
N PHE A 72 -30.34 -11.64 -21.28
CA PHE A 72 -30.76 -11.62 -22.67
C PHE A 72 -30.70 -13.00 -23.34
N ILE A 73 -29.72 -13.82 -22.98
CA ILE A 73 -29.56 -15.18 -23.53
C ILE A 73 -30.69 -16.10 -23.06
N ASN A 74 -31.14 -15.94 -21.81
CA ASN A 74 -32.16 -16.80 -21.20
C ASN A 74 -33.56 -16.13 -21.18
N ILE A 75 -33.83 -15.21 -22.12
CA ILE A 75 -35.07 -14.41 -22.16
C ILE A 75 -36.34 -15.27 -22.31
N ASP A 76 -36.19 -16.50 -22.80
CA ASP A 76 -37.24 -17.50 -22.97
C ASP A 76 -37.64 -18.20 -21.65
N SER A 77 -36.84 -18.10 -20.60
CA SER A 77 -37.13 -18.62 -19.27
C SER A 77 -37.25 -17.49 -18.24
N PRO A 78 -38.48 -17.11 -17.86
CA PRO A 78 -38.72 -16.06 -16.87
C PRO A 78 -38.03 -16.32 -15.53
N GLU A 79 -37.92 -17.59 -15.10
CA GLU A 79 -37.24 -17.92 -13.85
C GLU A 79 -35.74 -17.58 -13.91
N ARG A 80 -35.09 -17.90 -15.04
CA ARG A 80 -33.66 -17.61 -15.24
C ARG A 80 -33.41 -16.12 -15.38
N VAL A 81 -34.29 -15.39 -16.06
CA VAL A 81 -34.23 -13.92 -16.14
C VAL A 81 -34.23 -13.29 -14.75
N VAL A 82 -35.16 -13.71 -13.88
CA VAL A 82 -35.25 -13.19 -12.50
C VAL A 82 -33.98 -13.53 -11.70
N ASP A 83 -33.46 -14.76 -11.80
CA ASP A 83 -32.22 -15.16 -11.12
C ASP A 83 -31.02 -14.28 -11.56
N TYR A 84 -30.79 -14.16 -12.87
CA TYR A 84 -29.67 -13.35 -13.36
C TYR A 84 -29.85 -11.85 -13.09
N GLN A 85 -31.09 -11.35 -13.09
CA GLN A 85 -31.38 -9.97 -12.70
C GLN A 85 -31.02 -9.72 -11.22
N GLN A 86 -31.40 -10.61 -10.31
CA GLN A 86 -31.04 -10.49 -8.89
C GLN A 86 -29.52 -10.49 -8.71
N ARG A 87 -28.82 -11.39 -9.40
CA ARG A 87 -27.35 -11.47 -9.34
C ARG A 87 -26.67 -10.24 -9.93
N TRP A 88 -27.22 -9.68 -10.99
CA TRP A 88 -26.77 -8.42 -11.57
C TRP A 88 -26.90 -7.27 -10.57
N VAL A 89 -28.09 -7.09 -9.98
CA VAL A 89 -28.32 -6.04 -8.96
C VAL A 89 -27.34 -6.18 -7.79
N ALA A 90 -27.19 -7.40 -7.25
CA ALA A 90 -26.27 -7.66 -6.15
C ALA A 90 -24.81 -7.31 -6.51
N THR A 91 -24.39 -7.61 -7.75
CA THR A 91 -23.03 -7.29 -8.21
C THR A 91 -22.84 -5.77 -8.37
N VAL A 92 -23.86 -5.04 -8.82
CA VAL A 92 -23.82 -3.58 -8.92
C VAL A 92 -23.71 -2.93 -7.54
N GLU A 93 -24.46 -3.43 -6.56
CA GLU A 93 -24.36 -2.99 -5.16
C GLU A 93 -22.96 -3.28 -4.57
N GLU A 94 -22.38 -4.43 -4.90
CA GLU A 94 -21.03 -4.79 -4.48
C GLU A 94 -19.96 -3.90 -5.13
N ILE A 95 -20.12 -3.50 -6.39
CA ILE A 95 -19.26 -2.51 -7.06
C ILE A 95 -19.31 -1.19 -6.31
N GLN A 96 -20.50 -0.71 -5.96
CA GLN A 96 -20.68 0.55 -5.25
C GLN A 96 -20.01 0.51 -3.86
N THR A 97 -20.23 -0.57 -3.11
CA THR A 97 -19.58 -0.79 -1.81
C THR A 97 -18.07 -0.82 -1.94
N THR A 98 -17.55 -1.52 -2.96
CA THR A 98 -16.10 -1.62 -3.20
C THR A 98 -15.50 -0.26 -3.58
N PHE A 99 -16.22 0.54 -4.37
CA PHE A 99 -15.80 1.89 -4.72
C PHE A 99 -15.73 2.83 -3.49
N GLU A 100 -16.73 2.77 -2.61
CA GLU A 100 -16.74 3.52 -1.35
C GLU A 100 -15.57 3.12 -0.42
N LEU A 101 -15.27 1.82 -0.33
CA LEU A 101 -14.09 1.32 0.38
C LEU A 101 -12.79 1.89 -0.20
N GLY A 102 -12.66 1.94 -1.53
CA GLY A 102 -11.52 2.56 -2.21
C GLY A 102 -11.37 4.05 -1.86
N GLY A 103 -12.48 4.79 -1.83
CA GLY A 103 -12.51 6.19 -1.41
C GLY A 103 -12.04 6.41 0.04
N SER A 104 -12.36 5.47 0.95
CA SER A 104 -11.89 5.54 2.35
C SER A 104 -10.37 5.41 2.47
N PHE A 105 -9.71 4.64 1.58
CA PHE A 105 -8.26 4.53 1.55
C PHE A 105 -7.61 5.85 1.15
N LEU A 106 -8.18 6.57 0.17
CA LEU A 106 -7.68 7.89 -0.24
C LEU A 106 -7.78 8.93 0.88
N ASN A 107 -8.88 8.92 1.62
CA ASN A 107 -9.11 9.87 2.71
C ASN A 107 -8.18 9.66 3.92
N LYS A 108 -7.53 8.50 4.01
CA LYS A 108 -6.53 8.19 5.06
C LYS A 108 -5.13 8.68 4.70
N ILE A 109 -4.91 9.10 3.45
CA ILE A 109 -3.63 9.59 2.92
C ILE A 109 -3.58 11.13 2.92
N ALA A 110 -4.74 11.78 2.69
CA ALA A 110 -4.93 13.22 2.73
C ALA A 110 -4.78 13.78 4.16
#